data_AF-A1DYZ3-F1
#
_entry.id   AF-A1DYZ3-F1
#
_cell.length_a   1.000
_cell.length_b   1.000
_cell.length_c   1.000
_cell.angle_alpha   90.00
_cell.angle_beta   90.00
_cell.angle_gamma   90.00
#
_symmetry.space_group_name_H-M   'P 1'
#
loop_
_entity.id
_entity.type
_entity.pdbx_description
1 polymer ?
#
loop_
_entity_poly.entity_id
_entity_poly.type
_entity_poly.pdbx_seq_one_letter_code
_entity_poly.pdbx_strand_id
1 'polypeptide(L)'
;TKAVEFDIRLTRDNQVIIFHDHNFKRIGKLNKTVKSMTYDEIKQIPYFKENPLWLPPLFEEFMDQHFKQYEMINVEIKPDNYSKEQLDIVFKSIEKYTNKGVEIIVSSFSPNVLNEILKRKNNNYKTGYLFEKMSQFDVELGKKFDFLHPPISLLKKAKNQELFLKLNIPLNVWTFKKM
;
A
#
# COMPACT_ATOMS: atom_id res chain seq x y z
N THR A 1 7.41 16.17 9.56
CA THR A 1 6.38 15.59 8.68
C THR A 1 5.50 14.65 9.44
N LYS A 2 4.22 14.97 9.57
CA LYS A 2 3.22 14.00 10.03
C LYS A 2 2.80 13.14 8.85
N ALA A 3 3.23 11.88 8.83
CA ALA A 3 2.94 10.93 7.76
C ALA A 3 2.15 9.73 8.28
N VAL A 4 1.41 9.09 7.39
CA VAL A 4 0.74 7.81 7.66
C VAL A 4 0.96 6.86 6.49
N GLU A 5 0.97 5.57 6.79
CA GLU A 5 1.00 4.50 5.82
C GLU A 5 -0.20 3.59 6.08
N PHE A 6 -0.81 3.09 5.00
CA PHE A 6 -1.79 2.04 5.11
C PHE A 6 -1.90 1.20 3.84
N ASP A 7 -2.32 -0.03 4.05
CA ASP A 7 -2.54 -1.03 3.02
C ASP A 7 -3.96 -0.97 2.49
N ILE A 8 -4.13 -1.06 1.17
CA ILE A 8 -5.45 -1.16 0.56
C ILE A 8 -5.65 -2.48 -0.18
N ARG A 9 -6.91 -2.93 -0.16
CA ARG A 9 -7.40 -4.12 -0.88
C ARG A 9 -8.78 -3.85 -1.46
N LEU A 10 -9.15 -4.63 -2.47
CA LEU A 10 -10.44 -4.54 -3.14
C LEU A 10 -11.36 -5.70 -2.73
N THR A 11 -12.58 -5.40 -2.32
CA THR A 11 -13.63 -6.39 -2.07
C THR A 11 -14.21 -6.96 -3.36
N ARG A 12 -15.05 -7.99 -3.27
CA ARG A 12 -15.73 -8.61 -4.42
C ARG A 12 -16.65 -7.63 -5.17
N ASP A 13 -17.29 -6.72 -4.44
CA ASP A 13 -18.14 -5.64 -4.94
C ASP A 13 -17.35 -4.34 -5.22
N ASN A 14 -16.05 -4.47 -5.46
CA ASN A 14 -15.14 -3.40 -5.87
C ASN A 14 -15.06 -2.20 -4.91
N GLN A 15 -15.28 -2.42 -3.61
CA GLN A 15 -15.01 -1.42 -2.59
C GLN A 15 -13.53 -1.46 -2.20
N VAL A 16 -12.88 -0.29 -2.19
CA VAL A 16 -11.49 -0.16 -1.72
C VAL A 16 -11.50 0.01 -0.21
N ILE A 17 -10.95 -0.97 0.51
CA ILE A 17 -10.86 -0.95 1.97
C ILE A 17 -9.41 -0.81 2.41
N ILE A 18 -9.21 -0.23 3.60
CA ILE A 18 -7.90 -0.20 4.26
C ILE A 18 -7.74 -1.49 5.07
N PHE A 19 -6.90 -2.41 4.60
CA PHE A 19 -6.69 -3.71 5.24
C PHE A 19 -5.40 -4.42 4.82
N HIS A 20 -4.57 -4.82 5.80
CA HIS A 20 -3.28 -5.46 5.56
C HIS A 20 -3.39 -6.91 5.05
N ASP A 21 -4.14 -7.76 5.76
CA ASP A 21 -4.10 -9.21 5.53
C ASP A 21 -4.85 -9.61 4.27
N HIS A 22 -4.40 -10.67 3.60
CA HIS A 22 -5.08 -11.20 2.42
C HIS A 22 -6.47 -11.79 2.74
N ASN A 23 -6.67 -12.26 3.97
CA ASN A 23 -7.89 -12.91 4.43
C ASN A 23 -8.20 -12.57 5.90
N PHE A 24 -9.40 -12.93 6.34
CA PHE A 24 -9.88 -12.67 7.70
C PHE A 24 -9.46 -13.76 8.71
N LYS A 25 -8.47 -14.60 8.40
CA LYS A 25 -8.09 -15.75 9.25
C LYS A 25 -7.55 -15.30 10.60
N ARG A 26 -6.72 -14.26 10.62
CA ARG A 26 -6.09 -13.74 11.86
C ARG A 26 -7.10 -13.06 12.78
N ILE A 27 -7.98 -12.22 12.23
CA ILE A 27 -8.85 -11.34 13.01
C ILE A 27 -10.21 -12.02 13.28
N GLY A 28 -10.83 -12.59 12.25
CA GLY A 28 -12.18 -13.17 12.33
C GLY A 28 -12.23 -14.69 12.37
N LYS A 29 -11.08 -15.37 12.46
CA LYS A 29 -10.96 -16.84 12.33
C LYS A 29 -11.65 -17.39 11.07
N LEU A 30 -11.75 -16.57 10.03
CA LEU A 30 -12.46 -16.87 8.79
C LEU A 30 -11.47 -16.93 7.63
N ASN A 31 -11.30 -18.12 7.05
CA ASN A 31 -10.40 -18.31 5.91
C ASN A 31 -11.05 -17.89 4.56
N LYS A 32 -11.56 -16.67 4.49
CA LYS A 32 -12.05 -16.03 3.26
C LYS A 32 -11.21 -14.80 2.94
N THR A 33 -10.83 -14.65 1.68
CA THR A 33 -10.03 -13.52 1.21
C THR A 33 -10.89 -12.27 1.09
N VAL A 34 -10.29 -11.09 1.20
CA VAL A 34 -11.01 -9.82 1.00
C VAL A 34 -11.74 -9.81 -0.34
N LYS A 35 -11.05 -10.22 -1.41
CA LYS A 35 -11.57 -10.25 -2.78
C LYS A 35 -12.71 -11.26 -3.01
N SER A 36 -12.93 -12.19 -2.07
CA SER A 36 -14.01 -13.18 -2.16
C SER A 36 -15.32 -12.74 -1.50
N MET A 37 -15.33 -11.60 -0.79
CA MET A 37 -16.47 -11.12 -0.01
C MET A 37 -16.88 -9.71 -0.43
N THR A 38 -18.16 -9.39 -0.40
CA THR A 38 -18.65 -8.00 -0.50
C THR A 38 -18.37 -7.24 0.79
N TYR A 39 -18.38 -5.91 0.75
CA TYR A 39 -18.19 -5.13 1.97
C TYR A 39 -19.30 -5.39 3.00
N ASP A 40 -20.54 -5.58 2.53
CA ASP A 40 -21.66 -5.99 3.39
C ASP A 40 -21.43 -7.35 4.06
N GLU A 41 -20.91 -8.34 3.34
CA GLU A 41 -20.55 -9.65 3.91
C GLU A 41 -19.42 -9.53 4.94
N ILE A 42 -18.44 -8.65 4.71
CA ILE A 42 -17.35 -8.38 5.66
C ILE A 42 -17.92 -7.79 6.95
N LYS A 43 -18.84 -6.82 6.86
CA LYS A 43 -19.55 -6.26 8.03
C LYS A 43 -20.29 -7.32 8.85
N GLN A 44 -20.68 -8.44 8.23
CA GLN A 44 -21.39 -9.52 8.94
C GLN A 44 -20.47 -10.50 9.67
N ILE A 45 -19.14 -10.42 9.52
CA ILE A 45 -18.21 -11.28 10.26
C ILE A 45 -18.41 -11.06 11.77
N PRO A 46 -18.59 -12.12 12.59
CA PRO A 46 -18.91 -11.99 14.02
C PRO A 46 -17.98 -11.04 14.78
N TYR A 47 -16.67 -11.14 14.51
CA TYR A 47 -15.67 -10.25 15.12
C TYR A 47 -15.97 -8.76 14.87
N PHE A 48 -16.35 -8.37 13.65
CA PHE A 48 -16.63 -6.95 13.33
C PHE A 48 -18.00 -6.49 13.84
N LYS A 49 -18.96 -7.41 14.01
CA LYS A 49 -20.22 -7.07 14.70
C LYS A 49 -20.00 -6.79 16.18
N GLU A 50 -19.17 -7.61 16.83
CA GLU A 50 -18.80 -7.45 18.24
C GLU A 50 -17.85 -6.27 18.45
N ASN A 51 -17.05 -5.93 17.42
CA ASN A 51 -16.03 -4.89 17.47
C ASN A 51 -16.16 -3.92 16.26
N PRO A 52 -17.23 -3.09 16.18
CA PRO A 52 -17.48 -2.25 15.01
C PRO A 52 -16.36 -1.26 14.68
N LEU A 53 -15.63 -0.78 15.70
CA LEU A 53 -14.47 0.12 15.52
C LEU A 53 -13.27 -0.56 14.82
N TRP A 54 -13.27 -1.88 14.72
CA TRP A 54 -12.23 -2.67 14.06
C TRP A 54 -12.61 -3.09 12.65
N LEU A 55 -13.81 -2.72 12.18
CA LEU A 55 -14.20 -2.93 10.80
C LEU A 55 -13.21 -2.21 9.87
N PRO A 56 -12.69 -2.87 8.81
CA PRO A 56 -11.83 -2.20 7.84
C PRO A 56 -12.55 -0.99 7.24
N PRO A 57 -12.02 0.23 7.36
CA PRO A 57 -12.68 1.41 6.83
C PRO A 57 -12.59 1.41 5.30
N LEU A 58 -13.58 2.04 4.66
CA LEU A 58 -13.48 2.38 3.24
C LEU A 58 -12.38 3.43 3.05
N PHE A 59 -11.54 3.24 2.04
CA PHE A 59 -10.41 4.12 1.79
C PHE A 59 -10.85 5.57 1.57
N GLU A 60 -11.88 5.80 0.76
CA GLU A 60 -12.37 7.16 0.48
C GLU A 60 -12.99 7.81 1.72
N GLU A 61 -13.73 7.06 2.55
CA GLU A 61 -14.29 7.59 3.80
C GLU A 61 -13.18 8.03 4.77
N PHE A 62 -12.13 7.21 4.93
CA PHE A 62 -10.98 7.55 5.75
C PHE A 62 -10.27 8.80 5.21
N MET A 63 -10.07 8.87 3.89
CA MET A 63 -9.38 9.99 3.27
C MET A 63 -10.20 11.28 3.40
N ASP A 64 -11.51 11.25 3.14
CA ASP A 64 -12.37 12.43 3.29
C ASP A 64 -12.33 13.02 4.71
N GLN A 65 -12.23 12.17 5.73
CA GLN A 65 -12.20 12.58 7.14
C GLN A 65 -10.82 13.00 7.64
N HIS A 66 -9.75 12.33 7.19
CA HIS A 66 -8.44 12.42 7.83
C HIS A 66 -7.33 12.97 6.93
N PHE A 67 -7.56 13.14 5.62
CA PHE A 67 -6.53 13.51 4.65
C PHE A 67 -5.73 14.76 5.04
N LYS A 68 -6.41 15.83 5.47
CA LYS A 68 -5.77 17.11 5.84
C LYS A 68 -4.98 17.06 7.15
N GLN A 69 -4.99 15.94 7.87
CA GLN A 69 -4.23 15.77 9.10
C GLN A 69 -2.78 15.34 8.84
N TYR A 70 -2.42 15.04 7.58
CA TYR A 70 -1.12 14.52 7.19
C TYR A 70 -0.47 15.42 6.14
N GLU A 71 0.86 15.43 6.12
CA GLU A 71 1.67 16.04 5.05
C GLU A 71 1.99 15.02 3.95
N MET A 72 2.04 13.73 4.31
CA MET A 72 2.40 12.63 3.42
C MET A 72 1.58 11.38 3.76
N ILE A 73 1.12 10.68 2.73
CA ILE A 73 0.38 9.41 2.85
C ILE A 73 1.01 8.40 1.90
N ASN A 74 1.49 7.28 2.43
CA ASN A 74 1.89 6.13 1.62
C ASN A 74 0.74 5.13 1.54
N VAL A 75 0.26 4.87 0.33
CA VAL A 75 -0.81 3.91 0.04
C VAL A 75 -0.18 2.68 -0.59
N GLU A 76 -0.10 1.58 0.17
CA GLU A 76 0.37 0.30 -0.36
C GLU A 76 -0.80 -0.46 -1.03
N ILE A 77 -0.68 -0.71 -2.34
CA ILE A 77 -1.59 -1.62 -3.04
C ILE A 77 -1.09 -3.05 -2.83
N LYS A 78 -1.80 -3.82 -2.00
CA LYS A 78 -1.45 -5.22 -1.72
C LYS A 78 -1.70 -6.13 -2.92
N PRO A 79 -0.96 -7.23 -3.10
CA PRO A 79 -1.22 -8.19 -4.17
C PRO A 79 -2.52 -8.97 -3.95
N ASP A 80 -3.46 -8.91 -4.91
CA ASP A 80 -4.66 -9.76 -4.99
C ASP A 80 -5.03 -10.19 -6.43
N ASN A 81 -4.04 -10.35 -7.32
CA ASN A 81 -4.25 -10.74 -8.73
C ASN A 81 -5.34 -9.90 -9.42
N TYR A 82 -5.23 -8.57 -9.33
CA TYR A 82 -6.22 -7.65 -9.88
C TYR A 82 -6.29 -7.75 -11.41
N SER A 83 -7.51 -7.67 -11.96
CA SER A 83 -7.69 -7.36 -13.38
C SER A 83 -7.32 -5.90 -13.66
N LYS A 84 -7.23 -5.52 -14.93
CA LYS A 84 -6.97 -4.14 -15.32
C LYS A 84 -8.07 -3.21 -14.82
N GLU A 85 -9.33 -3.63 -14.93
CA GLU A 85 -10.51 -2.87 -14.50
C GLU A 85 -10.51 -2.68 -12.98
N GLN A 86 -10.07 -3.70 -12.22
CA GLN A 86 -9.93 -3.59 -10.77
C GLN A 86 -8.84 -2.60 -10.37
N LEU A 87 -7.70 -2.61 -11.07
CA LEU A 87 -6.67 -1.59 -10.85
C LEU A 87 -7.16 -0.20 -11.25
N ASP A 88 -7.93 -0.06 -12.33
CA ASP A 88 -8.53 1.23 -12.70
C ASP A 88 -9.39 1.80 -11.58
N ILE A 89 -10.17 0.97 -10.88
CA ILE A 89 -10.97 1.39 -9.72
C ILE A 89 -10.08 1.87 -8.58
N VAL A 90 -9.05 1.09 -8.23
CA VAL A 90 -8.10 1.43 -7.16
C VAL A 90 -7.38 2.76 -7.47
N PHE A 91 -6.81 2.90 -8.66
CA PHE A 91 -6.08 4.12 -9.05
C PHE A 91 -7.01 5.34 -9.11
N LYS A 92 -8.22 5.22 -9.66
CA LYS A 92 -9.20 6.32 -9.65
C LYS A 92 -9.53 6.78 -8.23
N SER A 93 -9.62 5.85 -7.28
CA SER A 93 -9.87 6.18 -5.87
C SER A 93 -8.71 6.99 -5.29
N ILE A 94 -7.46 6.59 -5.56
CA ILE A 94 -6.24 7.30 -5.12
C ILE A 94 -6.15 8.70 -5.76
N GLU A 95 -6.41 8.79 -7.06
CA GLU A 95 -6.30 10.03 -7.85
C GLU A 95 -7.22 11.15 -7.36
N LYS A 96 -8.33 10.83 -6.70
CA LYS A 96 -9.21 11.83 -6.05
C LYS A 96 -8.48 12.68 -5.01
N TYR A 97 -7.38 12.18 -4.45
CA TYR A 97 -6.65 12.80 -3.35
C TYR A 97 -5.28 13.36 -3.76
N THR A 98 -4.89 13.24 -5.03
CA THR A 98 -3.65 13.85 -5.54
C THR A 98 -3.84 15.36 -5.78
N ASN A 99 -2.73 16.12 -5.84
CA ASN A 99 -2.74 17.59 -6.03
C ASN A 99 -3.51 18.42 -4.99
N LYS A 100 -3.76 17.88 -3.81
CA LYS A 100 -4.54 18.56 -2.75
C LYS A 100 -3.68 19.03 -1.57
N GLY A 101 -2.39 19.24 -1.80
CA GLY A 101 -1.43 19.75 -0.80
C GLY A 101 -0.91 18.71 0.20
N VAL A 102 -1.23 17.43 -0.01
CA VAL A 102 -0.67 16.29 0.73
C VAL A 102 0.08 15.42 -0.28
N GLU A 103 1.30 15.00 0.05
CA GLU A 103 2.08 14.12 -0.81
C GLU A 103 1.53 12.69 -0.74
N ILE A 104 1.08 12.17 -1.88
CA ILE A 104 0.66 10.77 -2.00
C ILE A 104 1.82 9.96 -2.57
N ILE A 105 2.20 8.89 -1.89
CA ILE A 105 3.11 7.85 -2.40
C ILE A 105 2.28 6.60 -2.67
N VAL A 106 2.34 6.07 -3.89
CA VAL A 106 1.70 4.80 -4.24
C VAL A 106 2.76 3.73 -4.37
N SER A 107 2.57 2.62 -3.67
CA SER A 107 3.63 1.64 -3.50
C SER A 107 3.10 0.20 -3.50
N SER A 108 3.95 -0.77 -3.82
CA SER A 108 3.59 -2.19 -3.78
C SER A 108 4.82 -3.10 -3.73
N PHE A 109 4.63 -4.35 -3.27
CA PHE A 109 5.57 -5.46 -3.47
C PHE A 109 5.33 -6.21 -4.79
N SER A 110 4.16 -6.05 -5.42
CA SER A 110 3.75 -6.86 -6.57
C SER A 110 4.38 -6.35 -7.87
N PRO A 111 5.13 -7.17 -8.63
CA PRO A 111 5.68 -6.75 -9.92
C PRO A 111 4.62 -6.25 -10.90
N ASN A 112 3.43 -6.89 -10.92
CA ASN A 112 2.33 -6.47 -11.79
C ASN A 112 1.80 -5.08 -11.40
N VAL A 113 1.65 -4.82 -10.10
CA VAL A 113 1.18 -3.52 -9.61
C VAL A 113 2.26 -2.46 -9.80
N LEU A 114 3.54 -2.77 -9.56
CA LEU A 114 4.67 -1.87 -9.80
C LEU A 114 4.71 -1.40 -11.26
N ASN A 115 4.50 -2.31 -12.21
CA ASN A 115 4.41 -1.95 -13.62
C ASN A 115 3.22 -1.02 -13.90
N GLU A 116 2.07 -1.24 -13.28
CA GLU A 116 0.89 -0.38 -13.43
C GLU A 116 1.08 1.00 -12.77
N ILE A 117 1.76 1.07 -11.63
CA ILE A 117 2.18 2.33 -10.99
C ILE A 117 3.03 3.14 -11.97
N LEU A 118 4.05 2.54 -12.61
CA LEU A 118 4.91 3.26 -13.56
C LEU A 118 4.17 3.73 -14.81
N LYS A 119 3.24 2.92 -15.34
CA LYS A 119 2.41 3.32 -16.50
C LYS A 119 1.50 4.51 -16.20
N ARG A 120 1.11 4.68 -14.92
CA ARG A 120 0.15 5.69 -14.46
C ARG A 120 0.82 6.84 -13.70
N LYS A 121 2.16 6.83 -13.57
CA LYS A 121 2.95 7.82 -12.81
C LYS A 121 2.69 9.28 -13.22
N ASN A 122 2.22 9.52 -14.44
CA ASN A 122 1.85 10.86 -14.91
C ASN A 122 0.69 11.49 -14.10
N ASN A 123 0.05 10.75 -13.19
CA ASN A 123 -1.15 11.15 -12.45
C ASN A 123 -0.88 11.80 -11.07
N ASN A 124 0.25 12.47 -10.90
CA ASN A 124 0.52 13.38 -9.77
C ASN A 124 0.63 12.74 -8.36
N TYR A 125 1.13 11.51 -8.29
CA TYR A 125 1.61 10.89 -7.05
C TYR A 125 3.07 10.47 -7.20
N LYS A 126 3.75 10.30 -6.06
CA LYS A 126 5.08 9.71 -6.00
C LYS A 126 4.99 8.19 -6.01
N THR A 127 6.04 7.51 -6.47
CA THR A 127 6.03 6.05 -6.61
C THR A 127 7.03 5.39 -5.67
N GLY A 128 6.60 4.30 -5.03
CA GLY A 128 7.41 3.51 -4.10
C GLY A 128 7.57 2.05 -4.53
N TYR A 129 8.82 1.55 -4.54
CA TYR A 129 9.11 0.14 -4.80
C TYR A 129 9.45 -0.58 -3.49
N LEU A 130 8.53 -1.43 -3.00
CA LEU A 130 8.76 -2.30 -1.85
C LEU A 130 9.40 -3.63 -2.25
N PHE A 131 10.34 -4.07 -1.41
CA PHE A 131 10.98 -5.38 -1.50
C PHE A 131 11.47 -5.80 -0.12
N GLU A 132 11.47 -7.10 0.17
CA GLU A 132 11.93 -7.62 1.48
C GLU A 132 13.38 -8.10 1.42
N LYS A 133 13.80 -8.60 0.25
CA LYS A 133 15.09 -9.23 0.03
C LYS A 133 15.76 -8.59 -1.18
N MET A 134 17.09 -8.52 -1.16
CA MET A 134 17.87 -8.04 -2.32
C MET A 134 17.60 -8.86 -3.59
N SER A 135 17.26 -10.14 -3.47
CA SER A 135 16.92 -10.99 -4.62
C SER A 135 15.61 -10.60 -5.32
N GLN A 136 14.78 -9.76 -4.69
CA GLN A 136 13.55 -9.22 -5.27
C GLN A 136 13.74 -7.81 -5.82
N PHE A 137 14.88 -7.18 -5.53
CA PHE A 137 15.17 -5.81 -5.93
C PHE A 137 15.88 -5.80 -7.28
N ASP A 138 15.14 -5.40 -8.32
CA ASP A 138 15.71 -5.07 -9.62
C ASP A 138 16.19 -3.61 -9.60
N VAL A 139 17.50 -3.40 -9.79
CA VAL A 139 18.13 -2.09 -9.73
C VAL A 139 17.66 -1.17 -10.85
N GLU A 140 17.52 -1.67 -12.07
CA GLU A 140 17.14 -0.84 -13.23
C GLU A 140 15.66 -0.49 -13.19
N LEU A 141 14.82 -1.40 -12.69
CA LEU A 141 13.44 -1.08 -12.38
C LEU A 141 13.36 -0.07 -11.23
N GLY A 142 14.13 -0.26 -10.16
CA GLY A 142 14.24 0.62 -8.99
C GLY A 142 14.47 2.08 -9.33
N LYS A 143 15.37 2.35 -10.29
CA LYS A 143 15.69 3.70 -10.78
C LYS A 143 14.51 4.46 -11.39
N LYS A 144 13.41 3.78 -11.72
CA LYS A 144 12.19 4.41 -12.27
C LYS A 144 11.23 4.93 -11.20
N PHE A 145 11.45 4.54 -9.94
CA PHE A 145 10.64 4.93 -8.79
C PHE A 145 11.20 6.16 -8.08
N ASP A 146 10.32 6.94 -7.45
CA ASP A 146 10.74 8.12 -6.65
C ASP A 146 11.32 7.70 -5.30
N PHE A 147 10.84 6.57 -4.75
CA PHE A 147 11.30 6.00 -3.48
C PHE A 147 11.57 4.51 -3.59
N LEU A 148 12.62 4.04 -2.90
CA LEU A 148 12.82 2.63 -2.59
C LEU A 148 12.42 2.34 -1.15
N HIS A 149 11.76 1.21 -0.92
CA HIS A 149 11.24 0.85 0.39
C HIS A 149 11.86 -0.48 0.88
N PRO A 150 13.15 -0.50 1.28
CA PRO A 150 13.78 -1.67 1.88
C PRO A 150 13.41 -1.81 3.36
N PRO A 151 13.38 -3.04 3.93
CA PRO A 151 13.33 -3.19 5.38
C PRO A 151 14.68 -2.76 5.98
N ILE A 152 14.65 -2.26 7.22
CA ILE A 152 15.85 -1.82 7.95
C ILE A 152 16.93 -2.93 8.03
N SER A 153 16.52 -4.19 8.02
CA SER A 153 17.42 -5.35 8.05
C SER A 153 18.38 -5.39 6.86
N LEU A 154 17.98 -4.90 5.68
CA LEU A 154 18.88 -4.82 4.52
C LEU A 154 19.91 -3.70 4.68
N LEU A 155 19.57 -2.62 5.39
CA LEU A 155 20.48 -1.50 5.62
C LEU A 155 21.53 -1.79 6.70
N LYS A 156 21.43 -2.91 7.43
CA LYS A 156 22.46 -3.33 8.40
C LYS A 156 23.75 -3.83 7.74
N LYS A 157 23.74 -4.12 6.43
CA LYS A 157 24.90 -4.65 5.70
C LYS A 157 25.63 -3.52 4.98
N ALA A 158 26.92 -3.33 5.25
CA ALA A 158 27.73 -2.27 4.64
C ALA A 158 27.64 -2.25 3.09
N LYS A 159 27.71 -3.43 2.45
CA LYS A 159 27.56 -3.55 0.99
C LYS A 159 26.23 -3.01 0.45
N ASN A 160 25.15 -3.13 1.22
CA ASN A 160 23.85 -2.64 0.81
C ASN A 160 23.76 -1.12 1.05
N GLN A 161 24.35 -0.62 2.13
CA GLN A 161 24.45 0.83 2.37
C GLN A 161 25.20 1.51 1.22
N GLU A 162 26.35 0.97 0.83
CA GLU A 162 27.14 1.48 -0.30
C GLU A 162 26.31 1.48 -1.60
N LEU A 163 25.56 0.40 -1.87
CA LEU A 163 24.67 0.33 -3.02
C LEU A 163 23.61 1.44 -2.99
N PHE A 164 22.86 1.59 -1.89
CA PHE A 164 21.79 2.59 -1.81
C PHE A 164 22.32 4.02 -1.85
N LEU A 165 23.50 4.28 -1.27
CA LEU A 165 24.19 5.57 -1.39
C LEU A 165 24.56 5.87 -2.85
N LYS A 166 25.09 4.88 -3.59
CA LYS A 166 25.40 5.02 -5.02
C LYS A 166 24.17 5.24 -5.89
N LEU A 167 23.05 4.58 -5.56
CA LEU A 167 21.79 4.77 -6.27
C LEU A 167 21.24 6.18 -6.08
N ASN A 168 21.45 6.77 -4.90
CA ASN A 168 21.00 8.12 -4.56
C ASN A 168 19.48 8.33 -4.81
N ILE A 169 18.70 7.29 -4.50
CA ILE A 169 17.23 7.33 -4.56
C ILE A 169 16.72 7.44 -3.11
N PRO A 170 15.79 8.34 -2.80
CA PRO A 170 15.17 8.44 -1.49
C PRO A 170 14.65 7.10 -0.95
N LEU A 171 14.84 6.86 0.35
CA LEU A 171 14.44 5.61 1.00
C LEU A 171 13.29 5.83 1.99
N ASN A 172 12.22 5.05 1.86
CA ASN A 172 11.20 4.88 2.90
C ASN A 172 11.40 3.52 3.58
N VAL A 173 12.23 3.52 4.61
CA VAL A 173 12.64 2.30 5.31
C VAL A 173 11.52 1.80 6.21
N TRP A 174 11.26 0.48 6.21
CA TRP A 174 10.19 -0.11 7.02
C TRP A 174 10.67 -1.19 8.01
N THR A 175 9.78 -1.56 8.93
CA THR A 175 10.02 -2.46 10.07
C THR A 175 11.11 -1.98 11.04
N PHE A 176 10.91 -0.81 11.65
CA PHE A 176 11.61 -0.44 12.87
C PHE A 176 10.96 -1.17 14.05
N LYS A 177 11.30 -2.44 14.28
CA LYS A 177 11.05 -3.03 15.59
C LYS A 177 11.89 -2.27 16.60
N LYS A 178 11.34 -1.93 17.78
CA LYS A 178 12.16 -1.48 18.92
C LYS A 178 13.32 -2.47 19.04
N MET A 179 14.53 -1.96 18.81
CA MET A 179 15.77 -2.68 19.08
C MET A 179 15.97 -2.73 20.59
#